data_AF-A0A7V4HF03-F1
#
_entry.id   AF-A0A7V4HF03-F1
#
_cell.length_a   1.000
_cell.length_b   1.000
_cell.length_c   1.000
_cell.angle_alpha   90.00
_cell.angle_beta   90.00
_cell.angle_gamma   90.00
#
_symmetry.space_group_name_H-M   'P 1'
#
loop_
_entity.id
_entity.type
_entity.pdbx_description
1 polymer ?
#
loop_
_entity_poly.entity_id
_entity_poly.type
_entity_poly.pdbx_seq_one_letter_code
_entity_poly.pdbx_strand_id
1 'polypeptide(L)'
;MRRRSSNSRCRGSPVATHRRGVRAEEHQNYRLSARLFRQASARTQTPTGGFRGGKTPVKTLHPNFRLWVYSDAREGVFGDGKARLLSEVRRQGSLRRASNIMGISYRKAWEDLSKAEKCLGVRLLIRRRGGRGGGGDTRLSSDGIRILEAYAKYRERVSMFVMKEFRNFLKDAS
;
A
#
# COMPACT_ATOMS: atom_id res chain seq x y z
N MET A 1 62.02 -0.53 20.05
CA MET A 1 61.09 -0.58 18.88
C MET A 1 59.82 -1.33 19.26
N ARG A 2 58.67 -0.63 19.39
CA ARG A 2 57.30 -1.07 19.06
C ARG A 2 56.35 0.06 19.45
N ARG A 3 55.88 0.79 18.44
CA ARG A 3 54.86 1.86 18.53
C ARG A 3 53.54 1.24 19.00
N ARG A 4 52.85 1.87 19.96
CA ARG A 4 51.41 1.62 20.17
C ARG A 4 50.64 2.90 19.87
N SER A 5 49.90 2.78 18.77
CA SER A 5 49.07 3.79 18.16
C SER A 5 47.80 4.02 18.98
N SER A 6 47.42 5.28 19.02
CA SER A 6 46.16 5.89 19.44
C SER A 6 44.94 5.09 18.99
N ASN A 7 43.97 4.88 19.90
CA ASN A 7 42.65 4.38 19.53
C ASN A 7 41.57 5.33 20.10
N SER A 8 41.15 6.25 19.23
CA SER A 8 39.97 7.09 19.37
C SER A 8 38.72 6.27 19.03
N ARG A 9 37.79 6.10 19.99
CA ARG A 9 36.43 5.63 19.69
C ARG A 9 35.38 6.51 20.37
N CYS A 10 34.87 7.41 19.55
CA CYS A 10 33.46 7.75 19.32
C CYS A 10 32.50 7.65 20.52
N ARG A 11 32.09 8.83 21.01
CA ARG A 11 30.90 9.05 21.83
C ARG A 11 29.65 8.83 20.96
N GLY A 12 28.80 7.87 21.33
CA GLY A 12 27.47 7.71 20.75
C GLY A 12 26.45 8.54 21.53
N SER A 13 25.80 9.49 20.86
CA SER A 13 24.69 10.28 21.40
C SER A 13 23.39 9.46 21.45
N PRO A 14 22.52 9.65 22.46
CA PRO A 14 21.22 8.97 22.52
C PRO A 14 20.19 9.67 21.62
N VAL A 15 19.61 8.92 20.68
CA VAL A 15 18.49 9.42 19.86
C VAL A 15 17.19 9.28 20.66
N ALA A 16 16.60 10.42 21.00
CA ALA A 16 15.33 10.55 21.71
C ALA A 16 14.17 9.96 20.90
N THR A 17 13.43 9.03 21.50
CA THR A 17 12.17 8.50 20.97
C THR A 17 11.03 9.48 21.27
N HIS A 18 10.53 10.17 20.25
CA HIS A 18 9.25 10.87 20.35
C HIS A 18 8.13 9.98 19.79
N ARG A 19 7.46 9.25 20.69
CA ARG A 19 6.13 8.67 20.44
C ARG A 19 5.10 9.77 20.65
N ARG A 20 4.29 10.07 19.63
CA ARG A 20 2.87 10.45 19.78
C ARG A 20 2.18 10.56 18.42
N GLY A 21 1.08 9.80 18.25
CA GLY A 21 -0.08 10.25 17.46
C GLY A 21 -0.09 10.02 15.95
N VAL A 22 0.08 8.79 15.44
CA VAL A 22 -0.32 8.45 14.06
C VAL A 22 -1.03 7.09 14.10
N ARG A 23 -2.32 7.07 14.46
CA ARG A 23 -3.04 5.79 14.64
C ARG A 23 -4.49 5.77 14.16
N ALA A 24 -5.05 6.90 13.72
CA ALA A 24 -6.45 6.99 13.30
C ALA A 24 -6.65 7.31 11.81
N GLU A 25 -5.79 8.14 11.20
CA GLU A 25 -6.06 8.69 9.86
C GLU A 25 -5.65 7.77 8.70
N GLU A 26 -4.64 6.92 8.89
CA GLU A 26 -4.11 6.00 7.85
C GLU A 26 -5.15 4.98 7.35
N HIS A 27 -6.19 4.70 8.13
CA HIS A 27 -7.24 3.74 7.79
C HIS A 27 -8.35 4.31 6.88
N GLN A 28 -8.45 5.63 6.76
CA GLN A 28 -9.52 6.28 5.98
C GLN A 28 -9.15 6.33 4.50
N ASN A 29 -7.88 6.60 4.17
CA ASN A 29 -7.43 6.71 2.78
C ASN A 29 -7.50 5.38 1.98
N TYR A 30 -7.24 4.23 2.61
CA TYR A 30 -7.37 2.94 1.92
C TYR A 30 -8.84 2.49 1.79
N ARG A 31 -9.72 2.89 2.73
CA ARG A 31 -11.16 2.59 2.65
C ARG A 31 -11.88 3.47 1.63
N LEU A 32 -11.45 4.71 1.38
CA LEU A 32 -12.07 5.58 0.39
C LEU A 32 -11.97 4.99 -1.03
N SER A 33 -10.80 4.45 -1.42
CA SER A 33 -10.65 3.78 -2.72
C SER A 33 -11.47 2.48 -2.83
N ALA A 34 -11.56 1.68 -1.75
CA ALA A 34 -12.31 0.43 -1.74
C ALA A 34 -13.83 0.58 -1.56
N ARG A 35 -14.31 1.66 -0.91
CA ARG A 35 -15.75 1.98 -0.80
C ARG A 35 -16.27 2.64 -2.06
N LEU A 36 -15.53 3.58 -2.66
CA LEU A 36 -15.93 4.22 -3.92
C LEU A 36 -16.00 3.18 -5.06
N PHE A 37 -15.06 2.25 -5.14
CA PHE A 37 -15.08 1.18 -6.14
C PHE A 37 -16.23 0.18 -5.94
N ARG A 38 -16.64 -0.08 -4.68
CA ARG A 38 -17.73 -1.01 -4.38
C ARG A 38 -19.13 -0.37 -4.46
N GLN A 39 -19.23 0.93 -4.18
CA GLN A 39 -20.48 1.68 -4.26
C GLN A 39 -20.81 2.12 -5.70
N ALA A 40 -19.80 2.36 -6.55
CA ALA A 40 -20.01 2.71 -7.96
C ALA A 40 -20.63 1.57 -8.79
N SER A 41 -20.35 0.29 -8.45
CA SER A 41 -20.90 -0.87 -9.19
C SER A 41 -22.24 -1.39 -8.63
N ALA A 42 -22.69 -0.93 -7.47
CA ALA A 42 -23.86 -1.49 -6.78
C ALA A 42 -25.16 -0.70 -6.92
N ARG A 43 -25.18 0.41 -7.69
CA ARG A 43 -26.36 1.29 -7.84
C ARG A 43 -27.07 1.24 -9.19
N THR A 44 -26.69 0.35 -10.11
CA THR A 44 -27.52 0.02 -11.28
C THR A 44 -28.63 -0.97 -10.90
N GLN A 45 -29.50 -0.57 -9.97
CA GLN A 45 -30.85 -1.12 -9.90
C GLN A 45 -31.74 -0.07 -10.56
N THR A 46 -32.20 -0.36 -11.78
CA THR A 46 -33.26 0.40 -12.44
C THR A 46 -34.55 0.22 -11.64
N PRO A 47 -35.15 1.30 -11.10
CA PRO A 47 -36.50 1.23 -10.58
C PRO A 47 -37.48 1.30 -11.76
N THR A 48 -38.20 0.20 -12.00
CA THR A 48 -39.47 0.20 -12.74
C THR A 48 -40.53 0.90 -11.89
N GLY A 49 -40.65 2.23 -12.02
CA GLY A 49 -41.65 3.02 -11.32
C GLY A 49 -41.67 4.48 -11.80
N GLY A 50 -42.88 4.99 -12.09
CA GLY A 50 -43.16 6.22 -12.83
C GLY A 50 -42.30 7.46 -12.52
N PHE A 51 -41.77 8.06 -13.59
CA PHE A 51 -41.03 9.33 -13.57
C PHE A 51 -41.99 10.52 -13.41
N ARG A 52 -42.11 11.06 -12.19
CA ARG A 52 -42.52 12.46 -11.98
C ARG A 52 -41.28 13.33 -11.90
N GLY A 53 -41.30 14.45 -12.61
CA GLY A 53 -40.18 15.37 -12.82
C GLY A 53 -39.40 15.71 -11.55
N GLY A 54 -38.18 15.20 -11.49
CA GLY A 54 -37.12 15.66 -10.61
C GLY A 54 -35.86 15.83 -11.47
N LYS A 55 -35.18 16.97 -11.36
CA LYS A 55 -33.92 17.26 -12.04
C LYS A 55 -33.02 16.02 -12.01
N THR A 56 -32.62 15.51 -13.17
CA THR A 56 -31.67 14.40 -13.26
C THR A 56 -30.46 14.73 -12.38
N PRO A 57 -30.04 13.83 -11.47
CA PRO A 57 -28.87 14.10 -10.64
C PRO A 57 -27.68 14.28 -11.58
N VAL A 58 -27.07 15.46 -11.53
CA VAL A 58 -25.88 15.80 -12.31
C VAL A 58 -24.82 14.73 -12.05
N LYS A 59 -24.33 14.08 -13.11
CA LYS A 59 -23.32 13.02 -12.99
C LYS A 59 -22.03 13.60 -12.42
N THR A 60 -21.71 13.29 -11.17
CA THR A 60 -20.43 13.70 -10.56
C THR A 60 -19.31 12.78 -11.05
N LEU A 61 -18.40 13.33 -11.86
CA LEU A 61 -17.24 12.59 -12.37
C LEU A 61 -16.10 12.55 -11.34
N HIS A 62 -15.40 11.43 -11.25
CA HIS A 62 -14.26 11.24 -10.36
C HIS A 62 -13.11 10.55 -11.12
N PRO A 63 -11.85 11.03 -11.00
CA PRO A 63 -10.73 10.41 -11.66
C PRO A 63 -10.31 9.14 -10.93
N ASN A 64 -9.90 8.13 -11.69
CA ASN A 64 -9.35 6.89 -11.16
C ASN A 64 -8.03 6.59 -11.86
N PHE A 65 -7.03 6.16 -11.11
CA PHE A 65 -5.69 5.86 -11.63
C PHE A 65 -5.07 4.69 -10.87
N ARG A 66 -4.17 3.97 -11.54
CA ARG A 66 -3.35 2.91 -10.94
C ARG A 66 -1.91 3.39 -10.89
N LEU A 67 -1.27 3.22 -9.74
CA LEU A 67 0.13 3.61 -9.55
C LEU A 67 1.02 2.37 -9.47
N TRP A 68 2.11 2.42 -10.24
CA TRP A 68 3.18 1.44 -10.24
C TRP A 68 4.54 2.11 -10.36
N VAL A 69 5.57 1.45 -9.84
CA VAL A 69 6.98 1.82 -9.93
C VAL A 69 7.74 0.60 -10.41
N TYR A 70 8.79 0.83 -11.17
CA TYR A 70 9.69 -0.19 -11.70
C TYR A 70 11.13 0.28 -11.47
N SER A 71 12.07 -0.67 -11.42
CA SER A 71 13.51 -0.35 -11.38
C SER A 71 14.05 -0.16 -12.79
N ASP A 72 15.17 0.54 -12.94
CA ASP A 72 15.83 0.73 -14.24
C ASP A 72 16.25 -0.59 -14.90
N ALA A 73 16.55 -1.61 -14.08
CA ALA A 73 16.78 -2.98 -14.53
C ALA A 73 15.53 -3.64 -15.15
N ARG A 74 14.36 -3.00 -15.09
CA ARG A 74 13.03 -3.51 -15.49
C ARG A 74 12.68 -4.84 -14.83
N GLU A 75 13.28 -5.13 -13.68
CA GLU A 75 13.08 -6.38 -12.96
C GLU A 75 11.92 -6.27 -11.98
N GLY A 76 10.73 -6.61 -12.45
CA GLY A 76 9.53 -6.60 -11.64
C GLY A 76 8.91 -5.21 -11.50
N VAL A 77 7.83 -5.14 -10.72
CA VAL A 77 7.01 -3.94 -10.54
C VAL A 77 6.55 -3.90 -9.10
N PHE A 78 6.50 -2.73 -8.48
CA PHE A 78 5.83 -2.50 -7.20
C PHE A 78 4.70 -1.48 -7.39
N GLY A 79 3.58 -1.64 -6.70
CA GLY A 79 2.42 -0.78 -6.93
C GLY A 79 1.24 -1.17 -6.04
N ASP A 80 0.07 -0.60 -6.34
CA ASP A 80 -1.11 -0.68 -5.47
C ASP A 80 -1.50 -2.11 -5.07
N GLY A 81 -1.42 -3.05 -6.02
CA GLY A 81 -1.73 -4.46 -5.75
C GLY A 81 -0.77 -5.12 -4.76
N LYS A 82 0.53 -4.86 -4.89
CA LYS A 82 1.56 -5.46 -4.03
C LYS A 82 1.63 -4.75 -2.67
N ALA A 83 1.42 -3.44 -2.65
CA ALA A 83 1.27 -2.68 -1.41
C ALA A 83 0.05 -3.15 -0.61
N ARG A 84 -1.08 -3.43 -1.28
CA ARG A 84 -2.25 -4.05 -0.64
C ARG A 84 -1.92 -5.40 -0.02
N LEU A 85 -1.21 -6.26 -0.75
CA LEU A 85 -0.79 -7.57 -0.26
C LEU A 85 0.07 -7.45 1.00
N LEU A 86 1.07 -6.57 0.99
CA LEU A 86 1.88 -6.29 2.19
C LEU A 86 1.05 -5.77 3.36
N SER A 87 0.09 -4.88 3.11
CA SER A 87 -0.82 -4.38 4.15
C SER A 87 -1.63 -5.50 4.80
N GLU A 88 -2.18 -6.43 4.00
CA GLU A 88 -2.89 -7.59 4.53
C GLU A 88 -1.96 -8.54 5.29
N VAL A 89 -0.73 -8.77 4.82
CA VAL A 89 0.26 -9.56 5.57
C VAL A 89 0.56 -8.92 6.92
N ARG A 90 0.75 -7.60 6.96
CA ARG A 90 0.98 -6.83 8.21
C ARG A 90 -0.19 -7.01 9.18
N ARG A 91 -1.42 -6.98 8.68
CA ARG A 91 -2.64 -7.12 9.49
C ARG A 91 -2.87 -8.54 10.00
N GLN A 92 -2.57 -9.54 9.16
CA GLN A 92 -2.92 -10.94 9.42
C GLN A 92 -1.81 -11.76 10.08
N GLY A 93 -0.56 -11.31 9.99
CA GLY A 93 0.61 -12.12 10.39
C GLY A 93 0.76 -13.41 9.58
N SER A 94 0.21 -13.46 8.36
CA SER A 94 0.28 -14.65 7.53
C SER A 94 0.03 -14.32 6.07
N LEU A 95 0.99 -14.69 5.21
CA LEU A 95 0.81 -14.56 3.77
C LEU A 95 -0.33 -15.42 3.23
N ARG A 96 -0.58 -16.59 3.82
CA ARG A 96 -1.69 -17.46 3.42
C ARG A 96 -3.04 -16.83 3.72
N ARG A 97 -3.21 -16.19 4.88
CA ARG A 97 -4.44 -15.45 5.18
C ARG A 97 -4.60 -14.24 4.28
N ALA A 98 -3.52 -13.50 4.05
CA ALA A 98 -3.53 -12.35 3.15
C ALA A 98 -3.91 -12.72 1.70
N SER A 99 -3.36 -13.82 1.17
CA SER A 99 -3.69 -14.31 -0.17
C SER A 99 -5.17 -14.69 -0.29
N ASN A 100 -5.72 -15.36 0.73
CA ASN A 100 -7.14 -15.71 0.77
C ASN A 100 -8.04 -14.46 0.78
N ILE A 101 -7.72 -13.45 1.59
CA ILE A 101 -8.48 -12.17 1.63
C ILE A 101 -8.43 -11.44 0.29
N MET A 102 -7.30 -11.54 -0.42
CA MET A 102 -7.14 -10.94 -1.73
C MET A 102 -7.74 -11.77 -2.88
N GLY A 103 -8.21 -12.99 -2.60
CA GLY A 103 -8.72 -13.90 -3.63
C GLY A 103 -7.65 -14.39 -4.61
N ILE A 104 -6.37 -14.41 -4.19
CA ILE A 104 -5.25 -14.90 -5.01
C ILE A 104 -4.66 -16.17 -4.41
N SER A 105 -4.10 -17.04 -5.26
CA SER A 105 -3.43 -18.25 -4.77
C SER A 105 -2.20 -17.89 -3.93
N TYR A 106 -1.88 -18.73 -2.94
CA TYR A 106 -0.70 -18.55 -2.11
C TYR A 106 0.60 -18.48 -2.92
N ARG A 107 0.71 -19.32 -3.96
CA ARG A 107 1.83 -19.29 -4.92
C ARG A 107 1.91 -17.95 -5.64
N LYS A 108 0.79 -17.44 -6.14
CA LYS A 108 0.75 -16.13 -6.82
C LYS A 108 1.16 -14.99 -5.89
N ALA A 109 0.71 -15.03 -4.63
CA ALA A 109 1.10 -14.05 -3.62
C ALA A 109 2.62 -14.06 -3.38
N TRP A 110 3.24 -15.23 -3.31
CA TRP A 110 4.70 -15.37 -3.23
C TRP A 110 5.43 -14.83 -4.45
N GLU A 111 5.01 -15.22 -5.64
CA GLU A 111 5.60 -14.75 -6.90
C GLU A 111 5.49 -13.22 -7.01
N ASP A 112 4.35 -12.67 -6.58
CA ASP A 112 4.14 -11.23 -6.59
C ASP A 112 5.08 -10.49 -5.65
N LEU A 113 5.27 -10.99 -4.43
CA LEU A 113 6.19 -10.38 -3.47
C LEU A 113 7.63 -10.57 -3.89
N SER A 114 8.01 -11.72 -4.45
CA SER A 114 9.36 -11.94 -4.97
C SER A 114 9.69 -10.93 -6.09
N LYS A 115 8.75 -10.66 -7.00
CA LYS A 115 8.91 -9.61 -8.02
C LYS A 115 9.02 -8.21 -7.43
N ALA A 116 8.31 -7.93 -6.32
CA ALA A 116 8.47 -6.66 -5.61
C ALA A 116 9.85 -6.55 -4.93
N GLU A 117 10.32 -7.61 -4.29
CA GLU A 117 11.65 -7.63 -3.64
C GLU A 117 12.76 -7.38 -4.66
N LYS A 118 12.67 -7.97 -5.86
CA LYS A 118 13.59 -7.69 -6.98
C LYS A 118 13.53 -6.22 -7.43
N CYS A 119 12.32 -5.71 -7.67
CA CYS A 119 12.10 -4.33 -8.09
C CYS A 119 12.65 -3.31 -7.08
N LEU A 120 12.56 -3.61 -5.78
CA LEU A 120 12.93 -2.70 -4.72
C LEU A 120 14.35 -2.92 -4.18
N GLY A 121 15.00 -4.03 -4.56
CA GLY A 121 16.33 -4.42 -4.06
C GLY A 121 16.37 -4.73 -2.56
N VAL A 122 15.23 -4.97 -1.92
CA VAL A 122 15.14 -5.23 -0.47
C VAL A 122 14.23 -6.42 -0.17
N ARG A 123 14.47 -7.06 0.97
CA ARG A 123 13.64 -8.15 1.48
C ARG A 123 12.44 -7.57 2.22
N LEU A 124 11.22 -7.87 1.75
CA LEU A 124 9.98 -7.32 2.30
C LEU A 124 9.41 -8.18 3.43
N LEU A 125 9.72 -9.48 3.44
CA LEU A 125 9.16 -10.44 4.40
C LEU A 125 10.23 -11.17 5.22
N ILE A 126 9.92 -11.38 6.49
CA ILE A 126 10.63 -12.29 7.39
C ILE A 126 9.77 -13.54 7.59
N ARG A 127 10.38 -14.70 7.41
CA ARG A 127 9.75 -16.01 7.65
C ARG A 127 10.24 -16.56 8.98
N ARG A 128 9.32 -16.92 9.86
CA ARG A 128 9.63 -17.73 11.05
C ARG A 128 9.20 -19.16 10.77
N ARG A 129 10.15 -20.09 10.72
CA ARG A 129 9.86 -21.53 10.61
C ARG A 129 9.18 -21.96 11.91
N GLY A 130 7.94 -22.42 11.84
CA GLY A 130 7.25 -22.97 13.00
C GLY A 130 7.92 -24.26 13.46
N GLY A 131 8.03 -24.47 14.78
CA GLY A 131 8.49 -25.74 15.36
C GLY A 131 7.46 -26.87 15.19
N ARG A 132 7.64 -27.98 15.94
CA ARG A 132 6.87 -29.24 15.86
C ARG A 132 5.33 -29.13 15.85
N GLY A 133 4.75 -27.97 16.17
CA GLY A 133 3.30 -27.71 16.16
C GLY A 133 2.74 -27.04 14.88
N GLY A 134 3.54 -26.87 13.82
CA GLY A 134 3.01 -26.57 12.48
C GLY A 134 2.33 -25.19 12.33
N GLY A 135 3.12 -24.13 12.23
CA GLY A 135 2.62 -22.80 11.87
C GLY A 135 3.75 -21.86 11.51
N GLY A 136 4.10 -21.78 10.23
CA GLY A 136 5.03 -20.76 9.75
C GLY A 136 4.39 -19.38 9.82
N ASP A 137 4.98 -18.46 10.57
CA ASP A 137 4.55 -17.06 10.64
C ASP A 137 5.31 -16.25 9.58
N THR A 138 4.60 -15.40 8.86
CA THR A 138 5.19 -14.51 7.85
C THR A 138 4.84 -13.07 8.22
N ARG A 139 5.87 -12.30 8.53
CA ARG A 139 5.75 -10.90 8.95
C ARG A 139 6.51 -9.99 7.99
N LEU A 140 6.19 -8.71 8.00
CA LEU A 140 6.98 -7.73 7.27
C LEU A 140 8.35 -7.58 7.94
N SER A 141 9.38 -7.36 7.13
CA SER A 141 10.67 -6.86 7.59
C SER A 141 10.56 -5.38 8.00
N SER A 142 11.60 -4.87 8.67
CA SER A 142 11.73 -3.42 8.93
C SER A 142 11.63 -2.60 7.64
N ASP A 143 12.26 -3.08 6.56
CA ASP A 143 12.27 -2.37 5.28
C ASP A 143 10.93 -2.52 4.56
N GLY A 144 10.27 -3.67 4.70
CA GLY A 144 8.91 -3.88 4.21
C GLY A 144 7.90 -2.92 4.85
N ILE A 145 8.04 -2.63 6.15
CA ILE A 145 7.22 -1.62 6.84
C ILE A 145 7.52 -0.22 6.29
N ARG A 146 8.80 0.16 6.23
CA ARG A 146 9.22 1.47 5.72
C ARG A 146 8.73 1.73 4.29
N ILE A 147 8.88 0.75 3.40
CA ILE A 147 8.43 0.88 2.00
C ILE A 147 6.91 0.98 1.94
N LEU A 148 6.18 0.17 2.71
CA LEU A 148 4.71 0.24 2.72
C LEU A 148 4.23 1.63 3.15
N GLU A 149 4.83 2.21 4.19
CA GLU A 149 4.50 3.55 4.68
C GLU A 149 4.91 4.65 3.70
N ALA A 150 6.10 4.56 3.13
CA ALA A 150 6.59 5.51 2.13
C ALA A 150 5.70 5.49 0.87
N TYR A 151 5.31 4.30 0.40
CA TYR A 151 4.42 4.14 -0.74
C TYR A 151 3.03 4.70 -0.46
N ALA A 152 2.48 4.49 0.74
CA ALA A 152 1.18 5.05 1.11
C ALA A 152 1.19 6.60 1.04
N LYS A 153 2.23 7.24 1.59
CA LYS A 153 2.41 8.70 1.51
C LYS A 153 2.59 9.18 0.07
N TYR A 154 3.38 8.47 -0.72
CA TYR A 154 3.58 8.79 -2.14
C TYR A 154 2.26 8.72 -2.91
N ARG A 155 1.51 7.63 -2.78
CA ARG A 155 0.21 7.43 -3.42
C ARG A 155 -0.79 8.52 -3.06
N GLU A 156 -0.82 8.92 -1.80
CA GLU A 156 -1.70 9.99 -1.33
C GLU A 156 -1.37 11.33 -2.01
N ARG A 157 -0.09 11.72 -2.07
CA ARG A 157 0.36 12.94 -2.75
C ARG A 157 -0.03 12.94 -4.23
N VAL A 158 0.17 11.81 -4.93
CA VAL A 158 -0.25 11.66 -6.33
C VAL A 158 -1.77 11.78 -6.45
N SER A 159 -2.54 11.17 -5.54
CA SER A 159 -4.00 11.26 -5.55
C SER A 159 -4.49 12.69 -5.40
N MET A 160 -3.89 13.48 -4.50
CA MET A 160 -4.25 14.89 -4.35
C MET A 160 -3.96 15.68 -5.63
N PHE A 161 -2.79 15.45 -6.25
CA PHE A 161 -2.43 16.09 -7.51
C PHE A 161 -3.42 15.74 -8.62
N VAL A 162 -3.72 14.46 -8.83
CA VAL A 162 -4.67 14.00 -9.86
C VAL A 162 -6.06 14.61 -9.64
N MET A 163 -6.54 14.66 -8.40
CA MET A 163 -7.83 15.28 -8.08
C MET A 163 -7.84 16.78 -8.35
N LYS A 164 -6.74 17.48 -8.10
CA LYS A 164 -6.59 18.90 -8.40
C LYS A 164 -6.62 19.14 -9.90
N GLU A 165 -5.80 18.43 -10.66
CA GLU A 165 -5.71 18.60 -12.12
C GLU A 165 -7.01 18.19 -12.82
N PHE A 166 -7.67 17.13 -12.36
CA PHE A 166 -8.97 16.76 -12.90
C PHE A 166 -10.02 17.85 -12.71
N ARG A 167 -9.96 18.57 -11.58
CA ARG A 167 -10.88 19.69 -11.31
C ARG A 167 -10.59 20.89 -12.22
N ASN A 168 -9.34 21.12 -12.58
CA ASN A 168 -8.96 22.16 -13.55
C ASN A 168 -9.44 21.77 -14.95
N PHE A 169 -9.16 20.53 -15.37
CA PHE A 169 -9.63 19.99 -16.65
C PHE A 169 -11.15 20.13 -16.84
N LEU A 170 -11.96 19.84 -15.81
CA LEU A 170 -13.41 20.02 -15.89
C LEU A 170 -13.84 21.49 -16.03
N LYS A 171 -13.08 22.43 -15.48
CA LYS A 171 -13.36 23.87 -15.63
C LYS A 171 -13.04 24.36 -17.03
N ASP A 172 -11.93 23.89 -17.61
CA ASP A 172 -11.50 24.30 -18.95
C ASP A 172 -12.40 23.71 -20.04
N ALA A 173 -13.04 22.57 -19.77
CA ALA A 173 -13.95 21.89 -20.68
C ALA A 173 -15.43 22.33 -20.52
N SER A 174 -15.75 23.25 -19.60
CA SER A 174 -17.10 23.80 -19.36
C SER A 174 -17.21 25.20 -19.93
#